data_AF-A0A8H7CIU8-F1
#
_entry.id   AF-A0A8H7CIU8-F1
#
_cell.length_a   1.000
_cell.length_b   1.000
_cell.length_c   1.000
_cell.angle_alpha   90.00
_cell.angle_beta   90.00
_cell.angle_gamma   90.00
#
_symmetry.space_group_name_H-M   'P 1'
#
loop_
_entity.id
_entity.type
_entity.pdbx_description
1 polymer ?
#
loop_
_entity_poly.entity_id
_entity_poly.type
_entity_poly.pdbx_seq_one_letter_code
_entity_poly.pdbx_strand_id
1 'polypeptide(L)'
;MLLTRPLLPSARMAKLEDIITHTTDILQTANEERMLSDREFNLQLQLRLSRVNLTKSILRSKILEFGLGFPMKEYLYIVGKLSTEIERCKKEVKGIQIDLLTELEIERQLLCNAKIDETIVVLALRGASKSM
;
A
#
# COMPACT_ATOMS: atom_id res chain seq x y z
N MET A 1 -18.33 -12.15 -25.19
CA MET A 1 -16.90 -12.07 -24.80
C MET A 1 -16.51 -10.61 -24.69
N LEU A 2 -16.41 -10.08 -23.47
CA LEU A 2 -15.90 -8.72 -23.22
C LEU A 2 -14.38 -8.73 -23.43
N LEU A 3 -13.94 -8.48 -24.67
CA LEU A 3 -12.57 -8.10 -24.97
C LEU A 3 -12.35 -6.73 -24.32
N THR A 4 -11.87 -6.73 -23.08
CA THR A 4 -11.35 -5.52 -22.45
C THR A 4 -10.24 -5.02 -23.36
N ARG A 5 -10.46 -3.89 -24.05
CA ARG A 5 -9.42 -3.22 -24.82
C ARG A 5 -8.18 -3.16 -23.94
N PRO A 6 -7.01 -3.68 -24.37
CA PRO A 6 -5.82 -3.63 -23.56
C PRO A 6 -5.54 -2.15 -23.26
N LEU A 7 -5.77 -1.74 -22.00
CA LEU A 7 -5.41 -0.42 -21.55
C LEU A 7 -3.93 -0.23 -21.87
N LEU A 8 -3.64 0.84 -22.59
CA LEU A 8 -2.26 1.22 -22.94
C LEU A 8 -1.41 1.25 -21.65
N PRO A 9 -0.11 0.91 -21.73
CA PRO A 9 0.79 0.95 -20.59
C PRO A 9 0.70 2.26 -19.80
N SER A 10 0.51 3.40 -20.47
CA SER A 10 0.29 4.71 -19.84
C SER A 10 -0.92 4.75 -18.90
N ALA A 11 -2.08 4.23 -19.33
CA ALA A 11 -3.28 4.20 -18.50
C ALA A 11 -3.16 3.22 -17.32
N ARG A 12 -2.44 2.09 -17.51
CA ARG A 12 -2.11 1.16 -16.41
C ARG A 12 -1.13 1.78 -15.43
N MET A 13 -0.17 2.56 -15.94
CA MET A 13 0.82 3.27 -15.15
C MET A 13 0.17 4.35 -14.29
N ALA A 14 -0.75 5.16 -14.83
CA ALA A 14 -1.50 6.14 -14.06
C ALA A 14 -2.22 5.50 -12.87
N LYS A 15 -2.92 4.38 -13.09
CA LYS A 15 -3.57 3.63 -12.00
C LYS A 15 -2.58 3.08 -10.96
N LEU A 16 -1.38 2.68 -11.38
CA LEU A 16 -0.33 2.25 -10.45
C LEU A 16 0.16 3.44 -9.61
N GLU A 17 0.37 4.59 -10.23
CA GLU A 17 0.78 5.83 -9.57
C GLU A 17 -0.25 6.24 -8.51
N ASP A 18 -1.54 6.22 -8.82
CA ASP A 18 -2.61 6.52 -7.87
C ASP A 18 -2.58 5.62 -6.64
N ILE A 19 -2.39 4.30 -6.83
CA ILE A 19 -2.34 3.34 -5.71
C ILE A 19 -1.08 3.57 -4.86
N ILE A 20 0.06 3.88 -5.48
CA ILE A 20 1.30 4.16 -4.76
C ILE A 20 1.13 5.43 -3.93
N THR A 21 0.59 6.51 -4.50
CA THR A 21 0.32 7.76 -3.78
C THR A 21 -0.58 7.50 -2.58
N HIS A 22 -1.73 6.86 -2.80
CA HIS A 22 -2.66 6.53 -1.73
C HIS A 22 -2.02 5.67 -0.61
N THR A 23 -1.21 4.67 -0.97
CA THR A 23 -0.51 3.82 0.02
C THR A 23 0.55 4.61 0.79
N THR A 24 1.24 5.53 0.12
CA THR A 24 2.21 6.43 0.74
C THR A 24 1.53 7.36 1.74
N ASP A 25 0.39 7.92 1.36
CA ASP A 25 -0.40 8.82 2.22
C ASP A 25 -0.86 8.11 3.49
N ILE A 26 -1.40 6.89 3.39
CA ILE A 26 -1.79 6.10 4.57
C ILE A 26 -0.59 5.84 5.48
N LEU A 27 0.56 5.45 4.92
CA LEU A 27 1.76 5.19 5.69
C LEU A 27 2.27 6.46 6.38
N GLN A 28 2.19 7.61 5.70
CA GLN A 28 2.58 8.89 6.28
C GLN A 28 1.66 9.28 7.44
N THR A 29 0.34 9.21 7.25
CA THR A 29 -0.63 9.48 8.32
C THR A 29 -0.43 8.55 9.51
N ALA A 30 -0.25 7.25 9.28
CA ALA A 30 0.02 6.27 10.33
C ALA A 30 1.29 6.58 11.14
N ASN A 31 2.32 7.11 10.48
CA ASN A 31 3.56 7.53 11.12
C ASN A 31 3.40 8.82 11.93
N GLU A 32 2.70 9.81 11.39
CA GLU A 32 2.41 11.08 12.06
C GLU A 32 1.57 10.86 13.32
N GLU A 33 0.59 9.95 13.25
CA GLU A 33 -0.27 9.55 14.36
C GLU A 33 0.38 8.53 15.31
N ARG A 34 1.62 8.10 15.02
CA ARG A 34 2.38 7.07 15.79
C ARG A 34 1.58 5.77 15.99
N MET A 35 0.76 5.40 15.01
CA MET A 35 -0.06 4.19 15.06
C MET A 35 0.73 2.91 14.83
N LEU A 36 1.90 3.01 14.18
CA LEU A 36 2.79 1.87 13.95
C LEU A 36 3.81 1.80 15.08
N SER A 37 3.59 0.93 16.07
CA SER A 37 4.49 0.79 17.20
C SER A 37 5.75 -0.03 16.86
N ASP A 38 5.63 -0.98 15.93
CA ASP A 38 6.75 -1.79 15.45
C ASP A 38 7.63 -0.99 14.46
N ARG A 39 8.79 -0.58 14.96
CA ARG A 39 9.80 0.15 14.19
C ARG A 39 10.43 -0.70 13.09
N GLU A 40 10.65 -1.99 13.31
CA GLU A 40 11.24 -2.87 12.31
C GLU A 40 10.27 -3.06 11.14
N PHE A 41 9.01 -3.35 11.45
CA PHE A 41 7.95 -3.46 10.45
C PHE A 41 7.80 -2.17 9.63
N ASN A 42 7.77 -1.01 10.28
CA ASN A 42 7.67 0.29 9.60
C ASN A 42 8.86 0.53 8.65
N LEU A 43 10.09 0.24 9.09
CA LEU A 43 11.28 0.34 8.23
C LEU A 43 11.19 -0.61 7.03
N GLN A 44 10.71 -1.84 7.23
CA GLN A 44 10.51 -2.79 6.14
C GLN A 44 9.47 -2.31 5.13
N LEU A 45 8.35 -1.73 5.58
CA LEU A 45 7.34 -1.13 4.70
C LEU A 45 7.92 0.04 3.89
N GLN A 46 8.65 0.95 4.53
CA GLN A 46 9.30 2.08 3.84
C GLN A 46 10.30 1.61 2.78
N LEU A 47 11.11 0.60 3.10
CA LEU A 47 12.06 0.01 2.14
C LEU A 47 11.34 -0.62 0.93
N ARG A 48 10.27 -1.37 1.17
CA ARG A 48 9.45 -1.97 0.10
C ARG A 48 8.80 -0.89 -0.77
N LEU A 49 8.23 0.14 -0.17
CA LEU A 49 7.63 1.27 -0.89
C LEU A 49 8.67 2.04 -1.72
N SER A 50 9.90 2.20 -1.20
CA SER A 50 11.01 2.81 -1.93
C SER A 50 11.43 1.99 -3.15
N ARG A 51 11.51 0.66 -3.02
CA ARG A 51 11.80 -0.26 -4.15
C ARG A 51 10.72 -0.22 -5.23
N VAL A 52 9.45 -0.18 -4.81
CA VAL A 52 8.32 0.02 -5.72
C VAL A 52 8.45 1.34 -6.47
N ASN A 53 8.75 2.44 -5.76
CA ASN A 53 8.91 3.76 -6.38
C ASN A 53 10.07 3.79 -7.38
N LEU A 54 11.18 3.11 -7.11
CA LEU A 54 12.26 2.93 -8.07
C LEU A 54 11.78 2.16 -9.30
N THR A 55 11.09 1.04 -9.11
CA THR A 55 10.53 0.22 -10.20
C THR A 55 9.54 1.01 -11.06
N LYS A 56 8.68 1.81 -10.41
CA LYS A 56 7.75 2.73 -11.05
C LYS A 56 8.48 3.72 -11.96
N SER A 57 9.55 4.35 -11.48
CA SER A 57 10.36 5.28 -12.28
C SER A 57 11.01 4.60 -13.48
N ILE A 58 11.54 3.38 -13.32
CA ILE A 58 12.10 2.59 -14.43
C ILE A 58 11.02 2.30 -15.48
N LEU A 59 9.83 1.87 -15.05
CA LEU A 59 8.72 1.59 -15.96
C LEU A 59 8.26 2.84 -16.72
N ARG A 60 8.25 3.99 -16.06
CA ARG A 60 7.91 5.28 -16.67
C ARG A 60 8.92 5.67 -17.76
N SER A 61 10.22 5.56 -17.48
CA SER A 61 11.27 5.81 -18.46
C SER A 61 11.14 4.90 -19.68
N LYS A 62 10.93 3.60 -19.44
CA LYS A 62 10.68 2.63 -20.51
C LYS A 62 9.48 3.06 -21.38
N ILE A 63 8.34 3.41 -20.78
CA ILE A 63 7.15 3.84 -21.56
C ILE A 63 7.46 5.05 -22.46
N LEU A 64 8.25 6.01 -21.97
CA LEU A 64 8.61 7.22 -22.72
C LEU A 64 9.55 6.91 -23.90
N GLU A 65 10.47 5.96 -23.74
CA GLU A 65 11.43 5.56 -24.77
C GLU A 65 10.77 4.93 -26.01
N PHE A 66 9.60 4.30 -25.87
CA PHE A 66 8.94 3.56 -26.96
C PHE A 66 8.02 4.41 -27.86
N GLY A 67 8.06 5.74 -27.74
CA GLY A 67 7.21 6.65 -28.50
C GLY A 67 7.57 6.86 -29.98
N LEU A 68 8.70 6.34 -30.48
CA LEU A 68 9.23 6.71 -31.81
C LEU A 68 9.68 5.48 -32.62
N GLY A 69 8.92 5.12 -33.67
CA GLY A 69 9.47 4.48 -34.87
C GLY A 69 9.63 2.95 -34.92
N PHE A 70 9.11 2.18 -33.95
CA PHE A 70 9.25 0.72 -33.97
C PHE A 70 8.30 0.01 -34.96
N PRO A 71 8.74 -1.10 -35.58
CA PRO A 71 7.84 -2.02 -36.28
C PRO A 71 6.70 -2.49 -35.37
N MET A 72 5.46 -2.51 -35.89
CA MET A 72 4.23 -2.77 -35.10
C MET A 72 4.30 -4.07 -34.25
N LYS A 73 4.97 -5.12 -34.75
CA LYS A 73 5.13 -6.40 -34.04
C LYS A 73 6.03 -6.27 -32.80
N GLU A 74 7.11 -5.52 -32.91
CA GLU A 74 8.03 -5.24 -31.78
C GLU A 74 7.36 -4.33 -30.77
N TYR A 75 6.63 -3.32 -31.25
CA TYR A 75 5.81 -2.44 -30.42
C TYR A 75 4.81 -3.24 -29.55
N LEU A 76 4.03 -4.16 -30.15
CA LEU A 76 3.07 -4.97 -29.40
C LEU A 76 3.72 -5.90 -28.37
N TYR A 77 4.87 -6.50 -28.70
CA TYR A 77 5.62 -7.36 -27.79
C TYR A 77 6.13 -6.57 -26.57
N ILE A 78 6.70 -5.39 -26.80
CA ILE A 78 7.23 -4.51 -25.77
C ILE A 78 6.09 -3.99 -24.89
N VAL A 79 4.99 -3.51 -25.49
CA VAL A 79 3.79 -3.05 -24.79
C VAL A 79 3.19 -4.16 -23.91
N GLY A 80 3.17 -5.40 -24.41
CA GLY A 80 2.74 -6.57 -23.65
C GLY A 80 3.62 -6.80 -22.41
N LYS A 81 4.94 -6.80 -22.58
CA LYS A 81 5.90 -6.94 -21.46
C LYS A 81 5.73 -5.84 -20.42
N LEU A 82 5.67 -4.57 -20.85
CA LEU A 82 5.46 -3.44 -19.95
C LEU A 82 4.16 -3.57 -19.17
N SER A 83 3.08 -3.97 -19.84
CA SER A 83 1.79 -4.20 -19.18
C SER A 83 1.86 -5.28 -18.10
N THR A 84 2.65 -6.34 -18.31
CA THR A 84 2.88 -7.39 -17.31
C THR A 84 3.75 -6.90 -16.15
N GLU A 85 4.81 -6.13 -16.43
CA GLU A 85 5.66 -5.55 -15.38
C GLU A 85 4.88 -4.56 -14.51
N ILE A 86 4.03 -3.72 -15.11
CA ILE A 86 3.14 -2.79 -14.38
C ILE A 86 2.18 -3.55 -13.48
N GLU A 87 1.55 -4.63 -13.98
CA GLU A 87 0.61 -5.41 -13.16
C GLU A 87 1.33 -6.16 -12.02
N ARG A 88 2.58 -6.60 -12.23
CA ARG A 88 3.40 -7.18 -11.17
C ARG A 88 3.71 -6.15 -10.08
N CYS A 89 4.17 -4.95 -10.48
CA CYS A 89 4.43 -3.86 -9.55
C CYS A 89 3.16 -3.51 -8.76
N LYS A 90 2.01 -3.40 -9.43
CA LYS A 90 0.72 -3.17 -8.78
C LYS A 90 0.34 -4.23 -7.74
N LYS A 91 0.61 -5.50 -8.00
CA LYS A 91 0.38 -6.57 -7.00
C LYS A 91 1.26 -6.40 -5.78
N GLU A 92 2.50 -5.99 -5.95
CA GLU A 92 3.42 -5.71 -4.85
C GLU A 92 2.93 -4.55 -3.98
N VAL A 93 2.48 -3.44 -4.60
CA VAL A 93 1.89 -2.30 -3.87
C VAL A 93 0.65 -2.71 -3.08
N LYS A 94 -0.22 -3.52 -3.68
CA LYS A 94 -1.39 -4.06 -2.97
C LYS A 94 -1.00 -4.94 -1.78
N GLY A 95 0.08 -5.71 -1.90
CA GLY A 95 0.62 -6.48 -0.77
C GLY A 95 1.05 -5.56 0.37
N ILE A 96 1.82 -4.51 0.07
CA ILE A 96 2.22 -3.49 1.05
C ILE A 96 0.99 -2.85 1.71
N GLN A 97 -0.02 -2.51 0.91
CA GLN A 97 -1.26 -1.91 1.41
C GLN A 97 -2.01 -2.84 2.36
N ILE A 98 -2.09 -4.13 2.04
CA ILE A 98 -2.72 -5.14 2.91
C ILE A 98 -1.95 -5.24 4.22
N ASP A 99 -0.63 -5.42 4.15
CA ASP A 99 0.23 -5.54 5.34
C ASP A 99 0.05 -4.31 6.27
N LEU A 100 0.05 -3.10 5.70
CA LEU A 100 -0.14 -1.86 6.44
C LEU A 100 -1.53 -1.77 7.11
N LEU A 101 -2.60 -2.08 6.38
CA LEU A 101 -3.96 -2.02 6.93
C LEU A 101 -4.20 -3.08 7.99
N THR A 102 -3.60 -4.27 7.83
CA THR A 102 -3.66 -5.33 8.83
C THR A 102 -2.99 -4.89 10.12
N GLU A 103 -1.80 -4.30 10.06
CA GLU A 103 -1.10 -3.83 11.25
C GLU A 103 -1.88 -2.72 11.98
N LEU A 104 -2.41 -1.76 11.22
CA LEU A 104 -3.23 -0.69 11.78
C LEU A 104 -4.49 -1.22 12.49
N GLU A 105 -5.10 -2.27 11.95
CA GLU A 105 -6.26 -2.90 12.57
C GLU A 105 -5.88 -3.68 13.84
N ILE A 106 -4.74 -4.37 13.87
CA ILE A 106 -4.21 -5.04 15.06
C ILE A 106 -3.98 -4.02 16.18
N GLU A 107 -3.26 -2.94 15.88
CA GLU A 107 -2.97 -1.86 16.83
C GLU A 107 -4.25 -1.22 17.38
N ARG A 108 -5.24 -0.99 16.50
CA ARG A 108 -6.54 -0.48 16.91
C ARG A 108 -7.27 -1.43 17.85
N GLN A 109 -7.23 -2.74 17.60
CA GLN A 109 -7.85 -3.75 18.47
C GLN A 109 -7.17 -3.80 19.84
N LEU A 110 -5.84 -3.72 19.88
CA LEU A 110 -5.08 -3.66 21.14
C LEU A 110 -5.47 -2.43 21.98
N LEU A 111 -5.58 -1.26 21.35
CA LEU A 111 -6.02 -0.03 22.02
C LEU A 111 -7.46 -0.14 22.55
N CYS A 112 -8.37 -0.76 21.79
CA CYS A 112 -9.75 -0.99 22.23
C CYS A 112 -9.80 -1.93 23.44
N ASN A 113 -9.03 -3.02 23.43
CA ASN A 113 -8.97 -3.97 24.54
C ASN A 113 -8.40 -3.33 25.81
N ALA A 114 -7.33 -2.55 25.70
CA ALA A 114 -6.75 -1.82 26.82
C ALA A 114 -7.75 -0.85 27.48
N LYS A 115 -8.56 -0.13 26.68
CA LYS A 115 -9.62 0.76 27.21
C LYS A 115 -10.72 0.01 27.95
N ILE A 116 -11.07 -1.19 27.49
CA ILE A 116 -12.05 -2.05 28.17
C ILE A 116 -11.50 -2.48 29.53
N ASP A 117 -10.25 -2.92 29.59
CA ASP A 117 -9.59 -3.34 30.83
C ASP A 117 -9.50 -2.18 31.85
N GLU A 118 -9.09 -0.98 31.42
CA GLU A 118 -9.08 0.23 32.27
C GLU A 118 -10.49 0.54 32.82
N THR A 119 -11.52 0.42 31.99
CA THR A 119 -12.90 0.68 32.39
C THR A 119 -13.38 -0.33 33.43
N ILE A 120 -13.04 -1.61 33.26
CA ILE A 120 -13.37 -2.67 34.22
C ILE A 120 -12.67 -2.41 35.55
N VAL A 121 -11.39 -2.03 35.54
CA VAL A 121 -10.63 -1.70 36.77
C VAL A 121 -11.27 -0.51 37.50
N VAL A 122 -11.62 0.56 36.80
CA VAL A 122 -12.28 1.73 37.41
C VAL A 122 -13.64 1.36 38.01
N LEU A 123 -14.44 0.54 37.33
CA LEU A 123 -15.73 0.08 37.83
C LEU A 123 -15.59 -0.83 39.06
N ALA A 124 -14.62 -1.75 39.05
CA ALA A 124 -14.34 -2.63 40.19
C ALA A 124 -13.89 -1.83 41.43
N LEU A 125 -13.00 -0.85 41.26
CA LEU A 125 -12.55 0.03 42.35
C LEU A 125 -13.70 0.88 42.91
N ARG A 126 -14.59 1.41 42.05
CA ARG A 126 -15.77 2.17 42.49
C ARG A 126 -16.82 1.31 43.19
N GLY A 127 -16.95 0.04 42.80
CA GLY A 127 -17.81 -0.93 43.49
C GLY A 127 -17.32 -1.25 44.90
N ALA A 128 -16.00 -1.45 45.05
CA ALA A 128 -15.37 -1.72 46.34
C ALA A 128 -15.49 -0.55 47.33
N SER A 129 -15.41 0.70 46.86
CA SER A 129 -15.54 1.89 47.73
C SER A 129 -16.96 2.19 48.22
N LYS A 130 -18.01 1.52 47.72
CA LYS A 130 -19.40 1.71 48.17
C LYS A 130 -19.87 0.67 49.21
N SER A 131 -18.99 -0.25 49.61
CA SER A 131 -19.30 -1.34 50.56
C SER A 131 -18.66 -1.17 51.95
N MET A 132 -18.12 0.01 52.26
CA MET A 132 -17.70 0.44 53.60
C MET A 132 -18.56 1.63 54.04
#